data_AF-X5J3Q0-F1
#
_entry.id   AF-X5J3Q0-F1
#
_cell.length_a   1.000
_cell.length_b   1.000
_cell.length_c   1.000
_cell.angle_alpha   90.00
_cell.angle_beta   90.00
_cell.angle_gamma   90.00
#
_symmetry.space_group_name_H-M   'P 1'
#
loop_
_entity.id
_entity.type
_entity.pdbx_description
1 polymer ?
#
loop_
_entity_poly.entity_id
_entity_poly.type
_entity_poly.pdbx_seq_one_letter_code
_entity_poly.pdbx_strand_id
1 'polypeptide(L)'
;MAKTPLLNHLINPLIYIVFVLLAVAFLTLVERKVLGYMQLRKGPNVVGPYGVIQPIADGVKLFIKEPIRPSSSSPILFLVAPILALTLAMMLCTPMPLPHAMMNLNLGMLFILALSSLAVYSILGSGCASNSKYALVGALRAVAQTISYEVSLGLIVLSIMMFSGGYSLQTLSTAQEKICLLIPACPLATMCYISTLAETNRAPFDLTEEI
;
A
#
# COMPACT_ATOMS: atom_id res chain seq x y z
N MET A 1 -11.99 -23.32 28.74
CA MET A 1 -12.19 -21.89 28.45
C MET A 1 -10.89 -21.13 28.06
N ALA A 2 -9.76 -21.82 27.81
CA ALA A 2 -8.47 -21.19 27.44
C ALA A 2 -8.08 -21.36 25.95
N LYS A 3 -8.94 -21.94 25.11
CA LYS A 3 -8.65 -22.21 23.68
C LYS A 3 -9.16 -21.10 22.73
N THR A 4 -9.98 -20.19 23.24
CA THR A 4 -10.56 -19.05 22.51
C THR A 4 -9.59 -17.89 22.20
N PRO A 5 -8.54 -17.56 23.00
CA PRO A 5 -7.67 -16.44 22.65
C PRO A 5 -6.80 -16.76 21.43
N LEU A 6 -6.26 -17.99 21.35
CA LEU A 6 -5.39 -18.40 20.24
C LEU A 6 -6.19 -18.54 18.94
N LEU A 7 -7.42 -19.05 19.02
CA LEU A 7 -8.33 -19.12 17.87
C LEU A 7 -8.72 -17.71 17.37
N ASN A 8 -9.03 -16.78 18.29
CA ASN A 8 -9.33 -15.39 17.92
C ASN A 8 -8.12 -14.67 17.30
N HIS A 9 -6.90 -14.95 17.79
CA HIS A 9 -5.66 -14.44 17.19
C HIS A 9 -5.38 -14.99 15.78
N LEU A 10 -5.95 -16.14 15.39
CA LEU A 10 -5.83 -16.67 14.04
C LEU A 10 -6.97 -16.22 13.12
N ILE A 11 -8.19 -16.17 13.64
CA ILE A 11 -9.40 -15.82 12.87
C ILE A 11 -9.43 -14.32 12.54
N ASN A 12 -9.12 -13.46 13.51
CA ASN A 12 -9.17 -12.02 13.31
C ASN A 12 -8.27 -11.51 12.16
N PRO A 13 -6.98 -11.89 12.06
CA PRO A 13 -6.14 -11.46 10.93
C PRO A 13 -6.61 -12.06 9.60
N LEU A 14 -7.15 -13.28 9.59
CA LEU A 14 -7.68 -13.88 8.36
C LEU A 14 -8.88 -13.09 7.83
N ILE A 15 -9.84 -12.76 8.69
CA ILE A 15 -10.99 -11.92 8.33
C ILE A 15 -10.52 -10.55 7.84
N TYR A 16 -9.52 -9.97 8.51
CA TYR A 16 -8.94 -8.69 8.14
C TYR A 16 -8.31 -8.72 6.74
N ILE A 17 -7.51 -9.74 6.42
CA ILE A 17 -6.90 -9.91 5.10
C ILE A 17 -7.97 -10.02 4.01
N VAL A 18 -9.04 -10.79 4.25
CA VAL A 18 -10.16 -10.93 3.30
C VAL A 18 -10.83 -9.59 3.06
N PHE A 19 -11.06 -8.81 4.11
CA PHE A 19 -11.69 -7.49 3.99
C PHE A 19 -10.81 -6.48 3.25
N VAL A 20 -9.50 -6.48 3.51
CA VAL A 20 -8.53 -5.62 2.81
C VAL A 20 -8.47 -5.96 1.32
N LEU A 21 -8.38 -7.25 0.96
CA LEU A 21 -8.38 -7.68 -0.44
C LEU A 21 -9.68 -7.30 -1.16
N LEU A 22 -10.82 -7.44 -0.50
CA LEU A 22 -12.12 -7.04 -1.04
C LEU A 22 -12.19 -5.51 -1.25
N ALA A 23 -11.71 -4.73 -0.27
CA ALA A 23 -11.66 -3.28 -0.36
C ALA A 23 -10.79 -2.81 -1.53
N VAL A 24 -9.61 -3.39 -1.71
CA VAL A 24 -8.71 -3.10 -2.85
C VAL A 24 -9.39 -3.46 -4.18
N ALA A 25 -10.05 -4.62 -4.27
CA ALA A 25 -10.77 -5.03 -5.47
C ALA A 25 -11.85 -4.01 -5.88
N PHE A 26 -12.66 -3.51 -4.93
CA PHE A 26 -13.64 -2.46 -5.22
C PHE A 26 -13.02 -1.09 -5.49
N LEU A 27 -11.91 -0.75 -4.83
CA LEU A 27 -11.18 0.50 -5.09
C LEU A 27 -10.75 0.60 -6.56
N THR A 28 -10.25 -0.50 -7.15
CA THR A 28 -9.87 -0.51 -8.59
C THR A 28 -11.05 -0.24 -9.53
N LEU A 29 -12.25 -0.72 -9.19
CA LEU A 29 -13.47 -0.45 -9.96
C LEU A 29 -13.85 1.03 -9.87
N VAL A 30 -13.82 1.60 -8.66
CA VAL A 30 -14.10 3.02 -8.42
C VAL A 30 -13.12 3.88 -9.21
N GLU A 31 -11.84 3.54 -9.18
CA GLU A 31 -10.80 4.24 -9.94
C GLU A 31 -11.11 4.26 -11.45
N ARG A 32 -11.42 3.11 -12.05
CA ARG A 32 -11.80 3.02 -13.47
C ARG A 32 -13.05 3.84 -13.81
N LYS A 33 -14.02 3.92 -12.89
CA LYS A 33 -15.21 4.76 -13.06
C LYS A 33 -14.89 6.24 -13.00
N VAL A 34 -14.16 6.68 -11.98
CA VAL A 34 -13.77 8.08 -11.79
C VAL A 34 -12.98 8.58 -12.99
N LEU A 35 -11.96 7.82 -13.44
CA LEU A 35 -11.18 8.15 -14.64
C LEU A 35 -12.05 8.19 -15.91
N GLY A 36 -13.01 7.28 -16.03
CA GLY A 36 -13.98 7.31 -17.12
C GLY A 36 -14.79 8.61 -17.13
N TYR A 37 -15.42 8.94 -15.99
CA TYR A 37 -16.25 10.13 -15.86
C TYR A 37 -15.47 11.43 -16.08
N MET A 38 -14.24 11.52 -15.58
CA MET A 38 -13.36 12.68 -15.81
C MET A 38 -13.02 12.87 -17.30
N GLN A 39 -12.91 11.78 -18.06
CA GLN A 39 -12.62 11.77 -19.49
C GLN A 39 -13.88 11.80 -20.37
N LEU A 40 -15.06 12.07 -19.79
CA LEU A 40 -16.36 12.04 -20.48
C LEU A 40 -16.65 10.71 -21.21
N ARG A 41 -16.06 9.61 -20.75
CA ARG A 41 -16.36 8.25 -21.23
C ARG A 41 -17.06 7.45 -20.14
N LYS A 42 -17.97 6.55 -20.52
CA LYS A 42 -18.60 5.67 -19.54
C LYS A 42 -17.56 4.69 -19.00
N GLY A 43 -17.44 4.62 -17.67
CA GLY A 43 -16.65 3.58 -17.00
C GLY A 43 -17.24 2.17 -17.26
N PRO A 44 -16.56 1.12 -16.78
CA PRO A 44 -16.97 -0.27 -17.03
C PRO A 44 -18.41 -0.53 -16.57
N ASN A 45 -19.29 -0.92 -17.50
CA ASN A 45 -20.70 -1.23 -17.22
C ASN A 45 -21.15 -2.55 -17.87
N VAL A 46 -20.22 -3.36 -18.38
CA VAL A 46 -20.53 -4.55 -19.20
C VAL A 46 -20.70 -5.82 -18.35
N VAL A 47 -19.85 -6.04 -17.35
CA VAL A 47 -19.93 -7.23 -16.47
C VAL A 47 -20.77 -6.93 -15.21
N GLY A 48 -22.07 -7.18 -15.33
CA GLY A 48 -23.05 -7.07 -14.24
C GLY A 48 -23.62 -5.65 -14.03
N PRO A 49 -24.63 -5.49 -13.14
CA PRO A 49 -25.22 -4.19 -12.85
C PRO A 49 -24.13 -3.25 -12.29
N TYR A 50 -23.97 -2.08 -12.91
CA TYR A 50 -22.95 -1.09 -12.57
C TYR A 50 -21.50 -1.64 -12.55
N GLY A 51 -21.21 -2.76 -13.20
CA GLY A 51 -19.86 -3.33 -13.28
C GLY A 51 -19.35 -4.00 -11.99
N VAL A 52 -20.20 -4.25 -10.98
CA VAL A 52 -19.81 -4.79 -9.67
C VAL A 52 -19.07 -6.13 -9.76
N ILE A 53 -19.33 -6.90 -10.82
CA ILE A 53 -18.73 -8.23 -11.03
C ILE A 53 -17.33 -8.13 -11.68
N GLN A 54 -16.92 -6.94 -12.14
CA GLN A 54 -15.62 -6.72 -12.80
C GLN A 54 -14.40 -7.21 -12.00
N PRO A 55 -14.26 -6.93 -10.69
CA PRO A 55 -13.07 -7.34 -9.95
C PRO A 55 -12.98 -8.86 -9.80
N ILE A 56 -14.13 -9.55 -9.74
CA ILE A 56 -14.19 -11.02 -9.71
C ILE A 56 -13.74 -11.57 -11.08
N ALA A 57 -14.21 -10.99 -12.17
CA ALA A 57 -13.80 -11.39 -13.52
C ALA A 57 -12.30 -11.17 -13.77
N ASP A 58 -11.75 -10.04 -13.31
CA ASP A 58 -10.30 -9.76 -13.39
C ASP A 58 -9.50 -10.77 -12.56
N GLY A 59 -9.98 -11.13 -11.35
CA GLY A 59 -9.38 -12.18 -10.52
C GLY A 59 -9.36 -13.54 -11.20
N VAL A 60 -10.51 -14.01 -11.71
CA VAL A 60 -10.61 -15.29 -12.46
C VAL A 60 -9.70 -15.28 -13.69
N LYS A 61 -9.64 -14.16 -14.42
CA LYS A 61 -8.75 -13.98 -15.56
C LYS A 61 -7.28 -14.13 -15.18
N LEU A 62 -6.86 -13.59 -14.04
CA LEU A 62 -5.48 -13.73 -13.55
C LEU A 62 -5.13 -15.17 -13.19
N PHE A 63 -6.08 -15.95 -12.62
CA PHE A 63 -5.84 -17.36 -12.29
C PHE A 63 -5.74 -18.27 -13.51
N ILE A 64 -6.47 -17.97 -14.59
CA ILE A 64 -6.42 -18.75 -15.84
C ILE A 64 -5.18 -18.37 -16.66
N LYS A 65 -4.64 -17.16 -16.47
CA LYS A 65 -3.52 -16.67 -17.26
C LYS A 65 -2.24 -17.45 -16.94
N GLU A 66 -1.61 -17.97 -17.97
CA GLU A 66 -0.37 -18.72 -17.84
C GLU A 66 0.73 -17.83 -17.22
N PRO A 67 1.45 -18.33 -16.19
CA PRO A 67 2.59 -17.64 -15.63
C PRO A 67 3.76 -17.71 -16.61
N ILE A 68 3.82 -16.74 -17.54
CA ILE A 68 4.94 -16.61 -18.49
C ILE A 68 6.18 -16.17 -17.72
N ARG A 69 7.15 -17.08 -17.56
CA ARG A 69 8.46 -16.78 -16.98
C ARG A 69 9.46 -16.55 -18.12
N PRO A 70 10.06 -15.35 -18.25
CA PRO A 70 11.07 -15.11 -19.27
C PRO A 70 12.32 -15.95 -19.00
N SER A 71 12.88 -16.56 -20.05
CA SER A 71 14.01 -17.51 -19.96
C SER A 71 15.31 -16.88 -19.42
N SER A 72 15.47 -15.57 -19.55
CA SER A 72 16.63 -14.83 -19.03
C SER A 72 16.48 -14.41 -17.56
N SER A 73 15.29 -14.53 -16.94
CA SER A 73 15.03 -14.03 -15.59
C SER A 73 15.54 -14.97 -14.50
N SER A 74 15.84 -14.40 -13.33
CA SER A 74 16.14 -15.21 -12.14
C SER A 74 14.83 -15.73 -11.52
N PRO A 75 14.60 -17.06 -11.49
CA PRO A 75 13.30 -17.63 -11.14
C PRO A 75 12.92 -17.40 -9.66
N ILE A 76 13.92 -17.35 -8.78
CA ILE A 76 13.73 -17.14 -7.34
C ILE A 76 13.30 -15.69 -7.07
N LEU A 77 14.03 -14.72 -7.61
CA LEU A 77 13.77 -13.30 -7.37
C LEU A 77 12.42 -12.87 -7.99
N PHE A 78 12.08 -13.42 -9.15
CA PHE A 78 10.80 -13.15 -9.82
C PHE A 78 9.58 -13.64 -9.02
N LEU A 79 9.72 -14.74 -8.27
CA LEU A 79 8.66 -15.25 -7.40
C LEU A 79 8.63 -14.55 -6.04
N VAL A 80 9.80 -14.29 -5.45
CA VAL A 80 9.92 -13.71 -4.11
C VAL A 80 9.54 -12.22 -4.10
N ALA A 81 9.83 -11.46 -5.15
CA ALA A 81 9.58 -10.02 -5.14
C ALA A 81 8.08 -9.65 -4.99
N PRO A 82 7.13 -10.24 -5.75
CA PRO A 82 5.70 -9.99 -5.55
C PRO A 82 5.18 -10.50 -4.19
N ILE A 83 5.72 -11.62 -3.69
CA ILE A 83 5.36 -12.16 -2.38
C ILE A 83 5.80 -11.19 -1.28
N LEU A 84 7.03 -10.68 -1.36
CA LEU A 84 7.55 -9.70 -0.41
C LEU A 84 6.70 -8.44 -0.39
N ALA A 85 6.39 -7.86 -1.56
CA ALA A 85 5.54 -6.68 -1.66
C ALA A 85 4.17 -6.88 -1.01
N LEU A 86 3.50 -8.01 -1.28
CA LEU A 86 2.21 -8.33 -0.68
C LEU A 86 2.31 -8.52 0.84
N THR A 87 3.34 -9.22 1.33
CA THR A 87 3.52 -9.43 2.77
C THR A 87 3.76 -8.13 3.52
N LEU A 88 4.55 -7.20 2.96
CA LEU A 88 4.80 -5.88 3.56
C LEU A 88 3.54 -5.03 3.58
N ALA A 89 2.75 -5.02 2.50
CA ALA A 89 1.47 -4.32 2.45
C ALA A 89 0.51 -4.81 3.55
N MET A 90 0.44 -6.12 3.78
CA MET A 90 -0.40 -6.68 4.84
C MET A 90 0.13 -6.35 6.25
N MET A 91 1.46 -6.32 6.44
CA MET A 91 2.06 -5.92 7.73
C MET A 91 1.80 -4.45 8.06
N LEU A 92 1.85 -3.56 7.08
CA LEU A 92 1.56 -2.12 7.24
C LEU A 92 0.15 -1.84 7.78
N CYS A 93 -0.79 -2.73 7.49
CA CYS A 93 -2.18 -2.61 7.93
C CYS A 93 -2.40 -3.09 9.39
N THR A 94 -1.45 -3.80 10.01
CA THR A 94 -1.60 -4.37 11.36
C THR A 94 -1.69 -3.38 12.53
N PRO A 95 -0.94 -2.25 12.56
CA PRO A 95 -0.95 -1.35 13.70
C PRO A 95 -2.14 -0.37 13.67
N MET A 96 -2.95 -0.37 12.60
CA MET A 96 -3.99 0.64 12.38
C MET A 96 -5.06 0.61 13.50
N PRO A 97 -5.42 1.77 14.08
CA PRO A 97 -6.36 1.82 15.21
C PRO A 97 -7.77 1.52 14.72
N LEU A 98 -8.21 0.28 14.95
CA LEU A 98 -9.58 -0.18 14.84
C LEU A 98 -10.15 -0.35 16.25
N PRO A 99 -11.48 -0.39 16.44
CA PRO A 99 -12.11 -0.63 17.75
C PRO A 99 -11.63 -1.91 18.45
N HIS A 100 -11.05 -2.85 17.69
CA HIS A 100 -10.13 -3.86 18.19
C HIS A 100 -8.82 -3.78 17.39
N ALA A 101 -7.80 -3.13 17.95
CA ALA A 101 -6.47 -3.13 17.35
C ALA A 101 -5.88 -4.54 17.38
N MET A 102 -5.40 -5.02 16.23
CA MET A 102 -4.76 -6.34 16.12
C MET A 102 -3.47 -6.41 16.94
N MET A 103 -2.69 -5.32 16.91
CA MET A 103 -1.43 -5.22 17.63
C MET A 103 -1.26 -3.80 18.17
N ASN A 104 -1.38 -3.63 19.48
CA ASN A 104 -1.08 -2.35 20.13
C ASN A 104 0.42 -2.23 20.35
N LEU A 105 1.08 -1.49 19.47
CA LEU A 105 2.51 -1.20 19.55
C LEU A 105 2.73 0.19 20.17
N ASN A 106 3.59 0.25 21.19
CA ASN A 106 4.02 1.52 21.78
C ASN A 106 4.73 2.43 20.76
N LEU A 107 5.45 1.83 19.80
CA LEU A 107 6.20 2.52 18.74
C LEU A 107 5.53 2.32 17.37
N GLY A 108 4.19 2.36 17.32
CA GLY A 108 3.42 2.04 16.11
C GLY A 108 3.75 2.93 14.90
N MET A 109 3.98 4.23 15.10
CA MET A 109 4.34 5.14 14.01
C MET A 109 5.74 4.87 13.43
N LEU A 110 6.71 4.52 14.29
CA LEU A 110 8.07 4.15 13.85
C LEU A 110 8.06 2.80 13.13
N PHE A 111 7.19 1.87 13.54
CA PHE A 111 7.01 0.60 12.86
C PHE A 111 6.51 0.78 11.42
N ILE A 112 5.56 1.69 11.19
CA ILE A 112 5.09 2.01 9.83
C ILE A 112 6.24 2.55 8.97
N LEU A 113 7.06 3.46 9.52
CA LEU A 113 8.23 4.01 8.82
C LEU A 113 9.30 2.96 8.53
N ALA A 114 9.49 1.99 9.43
CA ALA A 114 10.42 0.89 9.18
C ALA A 114 9.93 -0.03 8.04
N LEU A 115 8.62 -0.32 8.01
CA LEU A 115 8.03 -1.16 6.97
C LEU A 115 7.99 -0.47 5.60
N SER A 116 7.76 0.85 5.53
CA SER A 116 7.88 1.59 4.26
C SER A 116 9.27 1.44 3.65
N SER A 117 10.32 1.48 4.48
CA SER A 117 11.70 1.39 4.00
C SER A 117 12.02 0.02 3.43
N LEU A 118 11.34 -1.01 3.95
CA LEU A 118 11.47 -2.36 3.48
C LEU A 118 10.76 -2.57 2.13
N ALA A 119 9.72 -1.78 1.84
CA ALA A 119 8.95 -1.88 0.59
C ALA A 119 9.80 -1.54 -0.65
N VAL A 120 10.75 -0.62 -0.53
CA VAL A 120 11.68 -0.24 -1.62
C VAL A 120 12.50 -1.43 -2.12
N TYR A 121 12.90 -2.34 -1.22
CA TYR A 121 13.65 -3.54 -1.61
C TYR A 121 12.83 -4.50 -2.48
N SER A 122 11.51 -4.53 -2.33
CA SER A 122 10.64 -5.33 -3.20
C SER A 122 10.63 -4.80 -4.63
N ILE A 123 10.68 -3.47 -4.81
CA ILE A 123 10.76 -2.79 -6.10
C ILE A 123 12.12 -3.06 -6.76
N LEU A 124 13.21 -2.97 -6.00
CA LEU A 124 14.53 -3.29 -6.52
C LEU A 124 14.64 -4.78 -6.91
N GLY A 125 14.08 -5.66 -6.07
CA GLY A 125 14.06 -7.10 -6.30
C GLY A 125 13.35 -7.49 -7.60
N SER A 126 12.22 -6.85 -7.92
CA SER A 126 11.49 -7.12 -9.17
C SER A 126 12.25 -6.63 -10.41
N GLY A 127 12.91 -5.47 -10.34
CA GLY A 127 13.76 -4.97 -11.42
C GLY A 127 14.95 -5.88 -11.72
N CYS A 128 15.70 -6.28 -10.68
CA CYS A 128 16.81 -7.23 -10.81
C CYS A 128 16.36 -8.61 -11.30
N ALA A 129 15.13 -9.03 -11.03
CA ALA A 129 14.63 -10.35 -11.43
C ALA A 129 14.57 -10.53 -12.95
N SER A 130 14.18 -9.48 -13.68
CA SER A 130 13.95 -9.51 -15.14
C SER A 130 15.22 -9.64 -15.99
N ASN A 131 16.41 -9.39 -15.43
CA ASN A 131 17.71 -9.49 -16.13
C ASN A 131 17.76 -8.73 -17.47
N SER A 132 16.98 -7.66 -17.64
CA SER A 132 17.06 -6.75 -18.79
C SER A 132 17.55 -5.38 -18.34
N LYS A 133 18.41 -4.74 -19.14
CA LYS A 133 18.97 -3.42 -18.80
C LYS A 133 17.87 -2.36 -18.68
N TYR A 134 16.81 -2.46 -19.48
CA TYR A 134 15.67 -1.53 -19.46
C TYR A 134 14.90 -1.58 -18.14
N ALA A 135 14.47 -2.78 -17.73
CA ALA A 135 13.72 -2.96 -16.49
C ALA A 135 14.55 -2.61 -15.25
N LEU A 136 15.87 -2.88 -15.29
CA LEU A 136 16.76 -2.49 -14.20
C LEU A 136 16.89 -0.96 -14.07
N VAL A 137 17.03 -0.23 -15.18
CA VAL A 137 17.11 1.24 -15.17
C VAL A 137 15.79 1.86 -14.71
N GLY A 138 14.64 1.32 -15.12
CA GLY A 138 13.33 1.74 -14.63
C GLY A 138 13.19 1.55 -13.12
N ALA A 139 13.54 0.35 -12.61
CA ALA A 139 13.50 0.06 -11.18
C ALA A 139 14.44 0.97 -10.38
N LEU A 140 15.66 1.24 -10.85
CA LEU A 140 16.60 2.15 -10.17
C LEU A 140 16.07 3.58 -10.08
N ARG A 141 15.35 4.06 -11.10
CA ARG A 141 14.72 5.40 -11.07
C ARG A 141 13.59 5.48 -10.03
N ALA A 142 12.72 4.47 -9.98
CA ALA A 142 11.68 4.42 -8.95
C ALA A 142 12.27 4.28 -7.54
N VAL A 143 13.31 3.48 -7.37
CA VAL A 143 14.01 3.34 -6.08
C VAL A 143 14.61 4.69 -5.65
N ALA A 144 15.28 5.41 -6.55
CA ALA A 144 15.85 6.72 -6.22
C ALA A 144 14.76 7.74 -5.80
N GLN A 145 13.62 7.75 -6.50
CA GLN A 145 12.48 8.60 -6.15
C GLN A 145 11.89 8.22 -4.78
N THR A 146 11.52 6.95 -4.61
CA THR A 146 10.88 6.46 -3.38
C THR A 146 11.74 6.71 -2.15
N ILE A 147 13.05 6.44 -2.20
CA ILE A 147 13.97 6.74 -1.09
C ILE A 147 14.01 8.24 -0.76
N SER A 148 14.04 9.10 -1.78
CA SER A 148 14.07 10.56 -1.57
C SER A 148 12.82 11.06 -0.84
N TYR A 149 11.65 10.56 -1.23
CA TYR A 149 10.37 10.93 -0.62
C TYR A 149 10.11 10.24 0.73
N GLU A 150 10.74 9.09 0.97
CA GLU A 150 10.67 8.40 2.24
C GLU A 150 11.37 9.19 3.35
N VAL A 151 12.54 9.75 3.07
CA VAL A 151 13.25 10.61 4.04
C VAL A 151 12.39 11.81 4.41
N SER A 152 11.71 12.45 3.44
CA SER A 152 10.78 13.53 3.73
C SER A 152 9.55 13.07 4.54
N LEU A 153 9.00 11.90 4.25
CA LEU A 153 7.88 11.32 5.00
C LEU A 153 8.29 11.07 6.47
N GLY A 154 9.51 10.56 6.70
CA GLY A 154 10.07 10.38 8.04
C GLY A 154 10.15 11.66 8.86
N LEU A 155 10.59 12.76 8.25
CA LEU A 155 10.64 14.08 8.90
C LEU A 155 9.25 14.64 9.23
N ILE A 156 8.28 14.44 8.34
CA ILE A 156 6.89 14.86 8.54
C ILE A 156 6.25 14.06 9.68
N VAL A 157 6.44 12.74 9.69
CA VAL A 157 5.95 11.86 10.75
C VAL A 157 6.56 12.23 12.10
N LEU A 158 7.86 12.52 12.15
CA LEU A 158 8.54 12.99 13.37
C LEU A 158 7.93 14.31 13.88
N SER A 159 7.61 15.23 12.98
CA SER A 159 6.94 16.49 13.34
C SER A 159 5.56 16.25 13.93
N ILE A 160 4.78 15.31 13.37
CA ILE A 160 3.46 14.93 13.89
C ILE A 160 3.57 14.26 15.28
N MET A 161 4.62 13.46 15.52
CA MET A 161 4.87 12.86 16.84
C MET A 161 5.07 13.93 17.91
N MET A 162 5.80 15.01 17.59
CA MET A 162 6.02 16.13 18.52
C MET A 162 4.72 16.84 18.88
N PHE A 163 3.78 16.98 17.93
CA PHE A 163 2.45 17.56 18.20
C PHE A 163 1.55 16.65 19.03
N SER A 164 1.63 15.34 18.81
CA SER A 164 0.80 14.34 19.51
C SER A 164 1.34 14.02 20.92
N GLY A 165 2.65 14.15 21.15
CA GLY A 165 3.30 13.84 22.42
C GLY A 165 3.45 12.34 22.70
N GLY A 166 3.20 11.48 21.70
CA GLY A 166 3.28 10.02 21.83
C GLY A 166 3.55 9.33 20.49
N TYR A 167 4.10 8.11 20.57
CA TYR A 167 4.50 7.29 19.41
C TYR A 167 3.47 6.23 19.00
N SER A 168 2.46 6.03 19.84
CA SER A 168 1.40 5.06 19.60
C SER A 168 0.30 5.65 18.70
N LEU A 169 -0.35 4.80 17.91
CA LEU A 169 -1.46 5.24 17.06
C LEU A 169 -2.71 5.61 17.88
N GLN A 170 -2.86 5.03 19.08
CA GLN A 170 -3.95 5.39 20.00
C GLN A 170 -3.77 6.81 20.58
N THR A 171 -2.54 7.20 20.92
CA THR A 171 -2.27 8.57 21.37
C THR A 171 -2.61 9.59 20.27
N LEU A 172 -2.35 9.24 19.00
CA LEU A 172 -2.71 10.08 17.86
C LEU A 172 -4.24 10.22 17.71
N SER A 173 -5.00 9.12 17.86
CA SER A 173 -6.47 9.20 17.78
C SER A 173 -7.05 10.04 18.91
N THR A 174 -6.54 9.92 20.14
CA THR A 174 -6.99 10.74 21.27
C THR A 174 -6.62 12.22 21.11
N ALA A 175 -5.48 12.53 20.47
CA ALA A 175 -5.09 13.92 20.18
C ALA A 175 -6.01 14.56 19.14
N GLN A 176 -6.54 13.78 18.20
CA GLN A 176 -7.44 14.23 17.14
C GLN A 176 -8.86 14.55 17.62
N GLU A 177 -9.28 14.09 18.81
CA GLU A 177 -10.64 14.34 19.33
C GLU A 177 -10.91 15.83 19.60
N LYS A 178 -9.90 16.58 20.03
CA LYS A 178 -10.06 18.00 20.39
C LYS A 178 -10.03 18.91 19.17
N ILE A 179 -9.03 18.73 18.31
CA ILE A 179 -8.86 19.48 17.06
C ILE A 179 -8.30 18.49 16.03
N CYS A 180 -8.92 18.44 14.85
CA CYS A 180 -8.38 17.65 13.75
C CYS A 180 -6.99 18.17 13.38
N LEU A 181 -5.99 17.29 13.47
CA LEU A 181 -4.56 17.60 13.26
C LEU A 181 -4.27 18.16 11.86
N LEU A 182 -5.19 17.97 10.91
CA LEU A 182 -5.15 18.54 9.57
C LEU A 182 -5.15 20.08 9.56
N ILE A 183 -5.85 20.71 10.51
CA ILE A 183 -6.00 22.16 10.58
C ILE A 183 -4.70 22.84 11.04
N PRO A 184 -4.11 22.50 12.22
CA PRO A 184 -2.86 23.11 12.67
C PRO A 184 -1.65 22.70 11.81
N ALA A 185 -1.67 21.51 11.21
CA ALA A 185 -0.58 20.98 10.40
C ALA A 185 -0.88 21.02 8.89
N CYS A 186 -1.70 21.96 8.42
CA CYS A 186 -2.07 22.08 7.00
C CYS A 186 -0.88 21.98 6.01
N PRO A 187 0.26 22.70 6.18
CA PRO A 187 1.40 22.58 5.27
C PRO A 187 2.11 21.22 5.37
N LEU A 188 2.14 20.61 6.56
CA LEU A 188 2.70 19.27 6.74
C LEU A 188 1.80 18.22 6.08
N ALA A 189 0.49 18.41 6.13
CA ALA A 189 -0.46 17.51 5.51
C ALA A 189 -0.37 17.53 3.97
N THR A 190 -0.19 18.70 3.36
CA THR A 190 0.01 18.80 1.91
C THR A 190 1.32 18.15 1.47
N MET A 191 2.41 18.34 2.22
CA MET A 191 3.68 17.66 1.95
C MET A 191 3.58 16.14 2.14
N CYS A 192 2.84 15.68 3.15
CA CYS A 192 2.58 14.26 3.37
C CYS A 192 1.79 13.65 2.20
N TYR A 193 0.79 14.36 1.69
CA TYR A 193 0.02 13.94 0.52
C TYR A 193 0.89 13.82 -0.73
N ILE A 194 1.77 14.79 -1.00
CA ILE A 194 2.70 14.73 -2.14
C ILE A 194 3.69 13.55 -1.98
N SER A 195 4.21 13.33 -0.77
CA SER A 195 5.18 12.26 -0.51
C SER A 195 4.57 10.87 -0.68
N THR A 196 3.33 10.65 -0.20
CA THR A 196 2.61 9.39 -0.37
C THR A 196 2.21 9.11 -1.83
N LEU A 197 1.89 10.16 -2.60
CA LEU A 197 1.70 10.03 -4.06
C LEU A 197 3.00 9.60 -4.77
N ALA A 198 4.13 10.18 -4.39
CA ALA A 198 5.42 9.83 -4.97
C ALA A 198 5.91 8.43 -4.58
N GLU A 199 5.61 7.97 -3.36
CA GLU A 199 5.92 6.62 -2.89
C GLU A 199 5.14 5.54 -3.65
N THR A 200 3.88 5.82 -3.96
CA THR A 200 3.00 4.89 -4.70
C THR A 200 3.21 4.93 -6.23
N ASN A 201 4.19 5.72 -6.71
CA ASN A 201 4.50 5.93 -8.13
C ASN A 201 3.27 6.26 -8.99
N ARG A 202 2.25 6.92 -8.40
CA ARG A 202 1.04 7.33 -9.13
C ARG A 202 1.30 8.63 -9.89
N ALA A 203 0.57 8.82 -11.00
CA ALA A 203 0.62 10.07 -11.76
C ALA A 203 0.42 11.29 -10.83
N PRO A 204 1.27 12.33 -10.93
CA PRO A 204 2.21 12.67 -12.00
C PRO A 204 3.63 12.07 -11.89
N PHE A 205 3.92 11.26 -10.86
CA PHE A 205 5.26 10.75 -10.56
C PHE A 205 5.51 9.33 -11.07
N ASP A 206 4.81 8.98 -12.15
CA ASP A 206 4.85 7.65 -12.74
C ASP A 206 5.99 7.52 -13.76
N LEU A 207 7.22 7.42 -13.23
CA LEU A 207 8.42 7.22 -14.06
C LEU A 207 8.66 5.73 -14.39
N THR A 208 7.81 4.83 -13.89
CA THR A 208 8.04 3.37 -13.89
C THR A 208 7.02 2.54 -14.64
N GLU A 209 5.79 3.01 -14.88
CA GLU A 209 4.83 2.25 -15.70
C GLU A 209 5.21 2.20 -17.20
N GLU A 210 6.11 3.07 -17.68
CA GLU A 210 6.49 3.16 -19.10
C GLU A 210 7.80 2.45 -19.51
N ILE A 211 8.41 1.60 -18.65
CA ILE A 211 9.68 0.90 -18.98
C ILE A 211 9.62 -0.61 -18.72
#